data_AF-A0A7L4A5P0-F1
#
_entry.id   AF-A0A7L4A5P0-F1
#
_cell.length_a   1.000
_cell.length_b   1.000
_cell.length_c   1.000
_cell.angle_alpha   90.00
_cell.angle_beta   90.00
_cell.angle_gamma   90.00
#
_symmetry.space_group_name_H-M   'P 1'
#
loop_
_entity.id
_entity.type
_entity.pdbx_description
1 polymer ?
#
loop_
_entity_poly.entity_id
_entity_poly.type
_entity_poly.pdbx_seq_one_letter_code
_entity_poly.pdbx_strand_id
1 'polypeptide(L)'
;RFKSSTVKECIHAILKEKLANVQYIPEEMPQLTKSLSEMIKDRLKEEGFDRYKMVVQVVIGEQRGEGVNMAARCFWDADTDSYAHDVFMNVSI
;
A
#
# COMPACT_ATOMS: atom_id res chain seq x y z
N ARG A 1 2.51 -9.61 17.67
CA ARG A 1 2.59 -10.42 16.44
C ARG A 1 1.97 -9.62 15.32
N PHE A 2 2.52 -9.67 14.11
CA PHE A 2 2.01 -8.92 12.97
C PHE A 2 0.60 -9.41 12.62
N LYS A 3 -0.38 -8.51 12.57
CA LYS A 3 -1.77 -8.83 12.28
C LYS A 3 -2.10 -8.34 10.87
N SER A 4 -1.96 -9.20 9.87
CA SER A 4 -2.13 -8.82 8.47
C SER A 4 -3.51 -8.22 8.15
N SER A 5 -4.57 -8.62 8.87
CA SER A 5 -5.91 -8.05 8.71
C SER A 5 -5.98 -6.58 9.09
N THR A 6 -5.46 -6.22 10.27
CA THR A 6 -5.41 -4.83 10.75
C THR A 6 -4.57 -3.96 9.81
N VAL A 7 -3.41 -4.48 9.36
CA VAL A 7 -2.55 -3.77 8.40
C VAL A 7 -3.28 -3.58 7.06
N LYS A 8 -4.00 -4.60 6.58
CA LYS A 8 -4.80 -4.50 5.36
C LYS A 8 -5.91 -3.45 5.48
N GLU A 9 -6.63 -3.41 6.59
CA GLU A 9 -7.68 -2.40 6.84
C GLU A 9 -7.11 -0.98 6.88
N CYS A 10 -5.95 -0.79 7.54
CA CYS A 10 -5.23 0.47 7.55
C CYS A 10 -4.83 0.91 6.13
N ILE A 11 -4.25 0.00 5.33
CA ILE A 11 -3.90 0.30 3.93
C ILE A 11 -5.15 0.69 3.15
N HIS A 12 -6.23 -0.10 3.25
CA HIS A 12 -7.48 0.15 2.53
C HIS A 12 -8.07 1.52 2.85
N ALA A 13 -8.09 1.90 4.13
CA ALA A 13 -8.61 3.19 4.57
C ALA A 13 -7.81 4.37 3.96
N ILE A 14 -6.47 4.29 3.97
CA ILE A 14 -5.59 5.30 3.38
C ILE A 14 -5.79 5.38 1.86
N LEU A 15 -5.81 4.24 1.17
CA LEU A 15 -6.01 4.19 -0.28
C LEU A 15 -7.36 4.80 -0.66
N LYS A 16 -8.43 4.44 0.04
CA LYS A 16 -9.77 4.99 -0.21
C LYS A 16 -9.82 6.50 0.05
N GLU A 17 -9.25 6.98 1.16
CA GLU A 17 -9.23 8.41 1.48
C GLU A 17 -8.46 9.22 0.42
N LYS A 18 -7.30 8.72 0.00
CA LYS A 18 -6.38 9.48 -0.86
C LYS A 18 -6.63 9.29 -2.35
N LEU A 19 -7.20 8.17 -2.78
CA LEU A 19 -7.34 7.83 -4.21
C LEU A 19 -8.78 7.85 -4.71
N ALA A 20 -9.82 7.89 -3.87
CA ALA A 20 -11.20 7.77 -4.36
C ALA A 20 -11.60 8.76 -5.45
N ASN A 21 -11.05 9.99 -5.40
CA ASN A 21 -11.40 11.06 -6.35
C ASN A 21 -10.18 11.54 -7.17
N VAL A 22 -9.08 10.79 -7.18
CA VAL A 22 -7.86 11.18 -7.89
C VAL A 22 -7.92 10.67 -9.33
N GLN A 23 -7.52 11.54 -10.26
CA GLN A 23 -7.31 11.20 -11.66
C GLN A 23 -5.84 10.92 -11.90
N TYR A 24 -5.54 10.04 -12.84
CA TYR A 24 -4.17 9.71 -13.20
C TYR A 24 -3.53 10.88 -13.95
N ILE A 25 -2.58 11.56 -13.29
CA ILE A 25 -1.77 12.64 -13.87
C ILE A 25 -0.30 12.20 -13.78
N PRO A 26 0.36 11.82 -14.89
CA PRO A 26 1.70 11.23 -14.89
C PRO A 26 2.74 12.02 -14.10
N GLU A 27 2.64 13.35 -14.12
CA GLU A 27 3.56 14.26 -13.43
C GLU A 27 3.40 14.25 -11.91
N GLU A 28 2.21 13.91 -11.40
CA GLU A 28 1.88 13.90 -9.98
C GLU A 28 2.07 12.50 -9.35
N MET A 29 1.97 11.43 -10.14
CA MET A 29 2.04 10.04 -9.64
C MET A 29 3.32 9.70 -8.87
N PRO A 30 4.53 10.15 -9.26
CA PRO A 30 5.74 9.87 -8.49
C PRO A 30 5.70 10.46 -7.07
N GLN A 31 5.16 11.67 -6.92
CA GLN A 31 5.02 12.30 -5.62
C GLN A 31 3.90 11.63 -4.80
N LEU A 32 2.79 11.26 -5.44
CA LEU A 32 1.67 10.59 -4.80
C LEU A 32 2.06 9.21 -4.26
N THR A 33 2.74 8.39 -5.06
CA THR A 33 3.22 7.05 -4.65
C THR A 33 4.18 7.14 -3.46
N LYS A 34 5.14 8.08 -3.50
CA LYS A 34 6.04 8.35 -2.38
C LYS A 34 5.28 8.75 -1.12
N SER A 35 4.40 9.75 -1.22
CA SER A 35 3.58 10.24 -0.12
C SER A 35 2.74 9.12 0.52
N LEU A 36 2.09 8.28 -0.30
CA LEU A 36 1.32 7.14 0.19
C LEU A 36 2.19 6.12 0.93
N SER A 37 3.37 5.80 0.40
CA SER A 37 4.28 4.86 1.05
C SER A 37 4.75 5.36 2.43
N GLU A 38 5.01 6.65 2.56
CA GLU A 38 5.39 7.28 3.82
C GLU A 38 4.21 7.30 4.80
N MET A 39 3.02 7.69 4.33
CA MET A 39 1.80 7.74 5.12
C MET A 39 1.40 6.37 5.69
N ILE A 40 1.43 5.32 4.87
CA ILE A 40 1.13 3.95 5.33
C ILE A 40 2.16 3.52 6.38
N LYS A 41 3.45 3.74 6.12
CA LYS A 41 4.53 3.38 7.06
C LYS A 41 4.36 4.10 8.40
N ASP A 42 4.04 5.39 8.38
CA ASP A 42 3.94 6.19 9.60
C ASP A 42 2.66 5.86 10.37
N ARG A 43 1.52 5.65 9.69
CA ARG A 43 0.29 5.19 10.34
C ARG A 43 0.45 3.82 11.02
N LEU A 44 1.16 2.89 10.39
CA LEU A 44 1.42 1.58 11.01
C LEU A 44 2.28 1.69 12.27
N LYS A 45 3.22 2.65 12.33
CA LYS A 45 3.97 2.91 13.56
C LYS A 45 3.06 3.44 14.67
N GLU A 46 2.14 4.35 14.33
CA GLU A 46 1.16 4.90 15.28
C GLU A 46 0.21 3.82 15.83
N GLU A 47 -0.13 2.81 15.01
CA GLU A 47 -0.97 1.68 15.43
C GLU A 47 -0.23 0.59 16.24
N GLY A 48 1.02 0.85 16.63
CA GLY A 48 1.78 -0.03 17.53
C GLY A 48 2.57 -1.15 16.84
N PHE A 49 2.89 -0.97 15.55
CA PHE A 49 3.83 -1.83 14.83
C PHE A 49 5.27 -1.28 14.83
N ASP A 50 5.61 -0.41 15.79
CA ASP A 50 6.91 0.26 15.94
C ASP A 50 8.11 -0.70 16.10
N ARG A 51 7.88 -1.90 16.64
CA ARG A 51 8.91 -2.93 16.80
C ARG A 51 9.33 -3.63 15.50
N TYR A 52 8.58 -3.45 14.43
CA TYR A 52 8.82 -4.12 13.16
C TYR A 52 9.53 -3.18 12.18
N LYS A 53 10.48 -3.72 11.40
CA LYS A 53 11.06 -2.98 10.28
C LYS A 53 10.09 -3.01 9.10
N MET A 54 9.45 -1.87 8.82
CA MET A 54 8.49 -1.75 7.72
C MET A 54 9.17 -1.52 6.38
N VAL A 55 8.74 -2.27 5.36
CA VAL A 55 9.00 -1.98 3.95
C VAL A 55 7.63 -1.83 3.28
N VAL A 56 7.37 -0.64 2.71
CA VAL A 56 6.12 -0.33 2.01
C VAL A 56 6.43 -0.09 0.55
N GLN A 57 5.74 -0.81 -0.34
CA GLN A 57 5.80 -0.64 -1.77
C GLN A 57 4.42 -0.21 -2.28
N VAL A 58 4.38 0.87 -3.04
CA VAL A 58 3.15 1.38 -3.67
C VAL A 58 3.35 1.39 -5.17
N VAL A 59 2.37 0.87 -5.90
CA VAL A 59 2.32 0.88 -7.37
C VAL A 59 1.00 1.51 -7.77
N ILE A 60 1.07 2.52 -8.63
CA ILE A 60 -0.10 3.20 -9.21
C ILE A 60 0.02 3.06 -10.73
N GLY A 61 -1.04 2.60 -11.38
CA GLY A 61 -1.14 2.48 -12.83
C GLY A 61 -2.40 3.17 -13.32
N GLU A 62 -2.43 3.54 -14.60
CA GLU A 62 -3.63 4.10 -15.22
C GLU A 62 -4.55 2.96 -15.67
N GLN A 63 -5.86 3.09 -15.45
CA GLN A 63 -6.83 2.11 -15.89
C GLN A 63 -7.24 2.37 -17.35
N ARG A 64 -6.60 1.69 -18.30
CA ARG A 64 -6.98 1.74 -19.74
C ARG A 64 -7.43 0.39 -20.31
N GLY A 65 -7.74 -0.56 -19.43
CA GLY A 65 -8.21 -1.89 -19.80
C GLY A 65 -7.10 -2.92 -20.00
N GLU A 66 -5.86 -2.60 -19.65
CA GLU A 66 -4.78 -3.58 -19.58
C GLU A 66 -4.92 -4.51 -18.38
N GLY A 67 -4.43 -5.74 -18.54
CA GLY A 67 -4.28 -6.70 -17.44
C GLY A 67 -2.95 -6.53 -16.72
N VAL A 68 -2.97 -6.50 -15.39
CA VAL A 68 -1.76 -6.43 -14.55
C VAL A 68 -1.76 -7.59 -13.56
N ASN A 69 -0.59 -8.22 -13.38
CA ASN A 69 -0.37 -9.23 -12.35
C ASN A 69 0.85 -8.84 -11.51
N MET A 70 0.69 -8.82 -10.19
CA MET A 70 1.74 -8.49 -9.23
C MET A 70 1.98 -9.67 -8.29
N ALA A 71 3.24 -10.06 -8.13
CA ALA A 71 3.65 -11.12 -7.21
C ALA A 71 4.86 -10.67 -6.40
N ALA A 72 4.94 -11.12 -5.14
CA ALA A 72 6.06 -10.89 -4.26
C ALA A 72 6.60 -12.24 -3.75
N ARG A 73 7.92 -12.33 -3.59
CA ARG A 73 8.59 -13.45 -2.91
C ARG A 73 9.43 -12.89 -1.78
N CYS A 74 9.32 -13.51 -0.62
CA CYS A 74 9.99 -13.06 0.60
C CYS A 74 10.86 -14.21 1.16
N PHE A 75 12.01 -13.85 1.72
CA PHE A 75 12.89 -14.77 2.42
C PHE A 75 13.11 -14.22 3.83
N TRP A 76 12.30 -14.69 4.76
CA TRP A 76 12.23 -14.22 6.15
C TRP A 76 11.75 -15.32 7.09
N ASP A 77 11.82 -15.07 8.39
CA ASP A 77 11.38 -16.00 9.41
C ASP A 77 9.84 -16.02 9.48
N ALA A 78 9.22 -17.17 9.21
CA ALA A 78 7.76 -17.29 9.14
C ALA A 78 7.04 -17.18 10.50
N ASP A 79 7.77 -17.30 11.60
CA ASP A 79 7.21 -17.18 12.95
C ASP A 79 7.15 -15.72 13.40
N THR A 80 8.14 -14.91 12.98
CA THR A 80 8.27 -13.51 13.41
C THR A 80 7.86 -12.48 12.36
N ASP A 81 8.05 -12.77 11.07
CA ASP A 81 7.81 -11.86 9.96
C ASP A 81 6.55 -12.22 9.17
N SER A 82 5.94 -11.23 8.55
CA SER A 82 4.74 -11.41 7.72
C SER A 82 4.56 -10.25 6.76
N TYR A 83 3.60 -10.38 5.84
CA TYR A 83 3.21 -9.36 4.88
C TYR A 83 1.70 -9.10 4.91
N ALA A 84 1.32 -7.96 4.36
CA ALA A 84 -0.05 -7.64 3.99
C ALA A 84 -0.01 -6.89 2.65
N HIS A 85 -1.09 -7.01 1.87
CA HIS A 85 -1.27 -6.26 0.65
C HIS A 85 -2.75 -5.90 0.52
N ASP A 86 -3.01 -4.84 -0.24
CA ASP A 86 -4.37 -4.47 -0.63
C ASP A 86 -4.36 -3.83 -2.02
N VAL A 87 -5.52 -3.84 -2.68
CA VAL A 87 -5.70 -3.31 -4.03
C VAL A 87 -6.90 -2.38 -4.02
N PHE A 88 -6.74 -1.22 -4.65
CA PHE A 88 -7.78 -0.22 -4.82
C PHE A 88 -7.88 0.16 -6.29
N MET A 89 -9.09 0.38 -6.79
CA MET A 89 -9.36 0.81 -8.17
C MET A 89 -10.43 1.90 -8.15
N ASN A 90 -10.28 2.90 -9.01
CA ASN A 90 -11.27 3.93 -9.30
C ASN A 90 -11.48 4.03 -10.84
N VAL A 91 -12.08 5.13 -11.32
CA VAL A 91 -12.37 5.30 -12.75
C VAL A 91 -11.10 5.46 -13.60
N SER A 92 -10.06 6.09 -13.06
CA SER A 92 -8.84 6.45 -13.77
C SER A 92 -7.60 5.63 -13.37
N ILE A 93 -7.62 4.98 -12.21
CA ILE A 93 -6.48 4.34 -11.54
C ILE A 93 -6.87 2.94 -11.07
#